data_AF-A0A8S2V1W2-F1
#
_entry.id   AF-A0A8S2V1W2-F1
#
_cell.length_a   1.000
_cell.length_b   1.000
_cell.length_c   1.000
_cell.angle_alpha   90.00
_cell.angle_beta   90.00
_cell.angle_gamma   90.00
#
_symmetry.space_group_name_H-M   'P 1'
#
loop_
_entity.id
_entity.type
_entity.pdbx_description
1 polymer ?
#
loop_
_entity_poly.entity_id
_entity_poly.type
_entity_poly.pdbx_seq_one_letter_code
_entity_poly.pdbx_strand_id
1 'polypeptide(L)'
;RTYETGSVINTTLDITANHLGFFEFRLCPLLNRRSRLTHECLDQYLLNIGDDLSSTTYYLPHGNKSYFYVPVQLPENLTCKHCVLQWKYHAGNTWGKDKFGRKCLGCADQQEEFYK
;
A
#
# COMPACT_ATOMS: atom_id res chain seq x y z
N ARG A 1 -14.05 6.51 -10.14
CA ARG A 1 -14.19 5.10 -10.57
C ARG A 1 -15.22 4.43 -9.68
N THR A 2 -15.92 3.41 -10.17
CA THR A 2 -16.91 2.63 -9.41
C THR A 2 -16.50 1.17 -9.49
N TYR A 3 -16.59 0.46 -8.37
CA TYR A 3 -16.21 -0.93 -8.25
C TYR A 3 -17.29 -1.70 -7.49
N GLU A 4 -17.36 -3.00 -7.72
CA GLU A 4 -18.24 -3.89 -6.97
C GLU A 4 -17.61 -4.21 -5.60
N THR A 5 -18.45 -4.31 -4.57
CA THR A 5 -18.00 -4.73 -3.24
C THR A 5 -17.38 -6.13 -3.31
N GLY A 6 -16.30 -6.39 -2.56
CA GLY A 6 -15.63 -7.69 -2.64
C GLY A 6 -14.96 -8.01 -3.98
N SER A 7 -14.87 -7.08 -4.93
CA SER A 7 -14.17 -7.34 -6.18
C SER A 7 -12.65 -7.15 -6.05
N VAL A 8 -11.91 -7.87 -6.89
CA VAL A 8 -10.46 -7.66 -7.08
C VAL A 8 -10.27 -6.58 -8.14
N ILE A 9 -9.55 -5.53 -7.80
CA ILE A 9 -9.19 -4.47 -8.75
C ILE A 9 -7.71 -4.59 -9.13
N ASN A 10 -7.42 -4.42 -10.42
CA ASN A 10 -6.05 -4.41 -10.91
C ASN A 10 -5.50 -2.98 -10.85
N THR A 11 -4.53 -2.75 -9.97
CA THR A 11 -3.82 -1.48 -9.88
C THR A 11 -2.57 -1.50 -10.74
N THR A 12 -2.14 -0.34 -11.21
CA THR A 12 -0.89 -0.16 -11.95
C THR A 12 -0.10 0.95 -11.29
N LEU A 13 1.11 0.63 -10.85
CA LEU A 13 2.02 1.55 -10.19
C LEU A 13 3.18 1.83 -11.15
N ASP A 14 3.39 3.11 -11.47
CA ASP A 14 4.54 3.59 -12.23
C ASP A 14 5.62 4.09 -11.25
N ILE A 15 6.68 3.30 -11.12
CA ILE A 15 7.77 3.47 -10.19
C ILE A 15 9.02 3.85 -10.98
N THR A 16 9.35 5.14 -10.92
CA THR A 16 10.52 5.67 -11.62
C THR A 16 11.84 5.30 -10.93
N ALA A 17 11.80 5.06 -9.61
CA ALA A 17 12.94 4.65 -8.81
C ALA A 17 12.51 3.58 -7.79
N ASN A 18 13.07 2.37 -7.92
CA ASN A 18 12.80 1.25 -7.02
C ASN A 18 13.70 1.36 -5.78
N HIS A 19 13.16 1.89 -4.68
CA HIS A 19 13.84 2.02 -3.39
C HIS A 19 13.70 0.75 -2.51
N LEU A 20 13.39 -0.41 -3.12
CA LEU A 20 13.08 -1.68 -2.43
C LEU A 20 11.91 -1.52 -1.46
N GLY A 21 11.74 -2.44 -0.50
CA GLY A 21 10.65 -2.36 0.47
C GLY A 21 9.34 -2.92 -0.07
N PHE A 22 8.21 -2.30 0.25
CA PHE A 22 6.89 -2.86 -0.05
C PHE A 22 5.79 -1.81 -0.25
N PHE A 23 4.75 -2.22 -0.98
CA PHE A 23 3.51 -1.47 -1.12
C PHE A 23 2.43 -1.97 -0.16
N GLU A 24 1.56 -1.06 0.24
CA GLU A 24 0.31 -1.32 0.92
C GLU A 24 -0.83 -0.51 0.28
N PHE A 25 -2.05 -1.02 0.40
CA PHE A 25 -3.25 -0.31 -0.01
C PHE A 25 -4.22 -0.20 1.15
N ARG A 26 -4.73 1.01 1.38
CA ARG A 26 -5.72 1.30 2.43
C ARG A 26 -6.95 1.95 1.84
N LEU A 27 -8.11 1.73 2.44
CA LEU A 27 -9.37 2.30 1.99
C LEU A 27 -10.04 3.08 3.11
N CYS A 28 -10.57 4.26 2.82
CA CYS A 28 -11.36 5.04 3.76
C CYS A 28 -12.73 5.39 3.15
N PRO A 29 -13.85 4.91 3.72
CA PRO A 29 -15.20 5.30 3.31
C PRO A 29 -15.58 6.65 3.93
N LEU A 30 -15.45 7.72 3.16
CA LEU A 30 -15.85 9.05 3.59
C LEU A 30 -17.38 9.19 3.57
N LEU A 31 -17.93 9.88 4.58
CA LEU A 31 -19.36 10.20 4.64
C LEU A 31 -19.80 11.06 3.44
N ASN A 32 -18.97 12.03 3.06
CA ASN A 32 -19.17 12.87 1.87
C ASN A 32 -17.86 13.49 1.37
N ARG A 33 -17.90 14.19 0.23
CA ARG A 33 -16.71 14.82 -0.39
C ARG A 33 -16.02 15.90 0.45
N ARG A 34 -16.69 16.44 1.47
CA ARG A 34 -16.13 17.46 2.38
C ARG A 34 -15.59 16.85 3.67
N SER A 35 -15.84 15.56 3.91
CA SER A 35 -15.27 14.86 5.05
C SER A 35 -13.75 14.90 4.98
N ARG A 36 -13.12 15.16 6.13
CA ARG A 36 -11.67 15.14 6.25
C ARG A 36 -11.19 13.69 6.18
N LEU A 37 -10.24 13.41 5.31
CA LEU A 37 -9.49 12.16 5.31
C LEU A 37 -8.54 12.14 6.51
N THR A 38 -8.54 11.06 7.28
CA THR A 38 -7.63 10.87 8.41
C THR A 38 -6.91 9.52 8.32
N HIS A 39 -5.80 9.40 9.02
CA HIS A 39 -5.04 8.14 9.02
C HIS A 39 -5.83 7.04 9.73
N GLU A 40 -6.53 7.38 10.81
CA GLU A 40 -7.36 6.44 11.57
C GLU A 40 -8.48 5.83 10.72
N CYS A 41 -8.99 6.56 9.72
CA CYS A 41 -9.97 6.02 8.78
C CYS A 41 -9.33 5.06 7.77
N LEU A 42 -8.14 5.40 7.25
CA LEU A 42 -7.42 4.56 6.30
C LEU A 42 -6.94 3.25 6.94
N ASP A 43 -6.47 3.32 8.18
CA ASP A 43 -5.97 2.16 8.94
C ASP A 43 -7.07 1.16 9.32
N GLN A 44 -8.35 1.54 9.20
CA GLN A 44 -9.47 0.61 9.41
C GLN A 44 -9.54 -0.47 8.32
N TYR A 45 -9.07 -0.16 7.10
CA TYR A 45 -9.18 -1.08 5.96
C TYR A 45 -7.85 -1.18 5.22
N LEU A 46 -6.88 -1.85 5.84
CA LEU A 46 -5.71 -2.38 5.13
C LEU A 46 -6.14 -3.56 4.26
N LEU A 47 -5.86 -3.48 2.96
CA LEU A 47 -6.41 -4.41 1.96
C LEU A 47 -5.45 -5.56 1.67
N ASN A 48 -6.01 -6.72 1.36
CA ASN A 48 -5.24 -7.85 0.83
C ASN A 48 -4.88 -7.60 -0.64
N ILE A 49 -3.66 -7.97 -1.00
CA ILE A 49 -3.03 -7.66 -2.29
C ILE A 49 -2.16 -8.81 -2.79
N GLY A 50 -1.79 -8.74 -4.07
CA GLY A 50 -0.98 -9.75 -4.75
C GLY A 50 -1.80 -10.82 -5.43
N ASP A 51 -1.13 -11.73 -6.14
CA ASP A 51 -1.80 -12.70 -7.00
C ASP A 51 -2.66 -13.72 -6.24
N ASP A 52 -2.28 -14.05 -5.00
CA ASP A 52 -3.01 -14.98 -4.12
C ASP A 52 -3.93 -14.28 -3.11
N LEU A 53 -3.86 -12.94 -3.03
CA LEU A 53 -4.62 -12.10 -2.10
C LEU A 53 -4.52 -12.54 -0.63
N SER A 54 -3.36 -13.10 -0.24
CA SER A 54 -3.13 -13.62 1.10
C SER A 54 -2.34 -12.67 2.02
N SER A 55 -1.76 -11.62 1.45
CA SER A 55 -0.91 -10.65 2.15
C SER A 55 -1.47 -9.24 2.06
N THR A 56 -1.14 -8.38 3.01
CA THR A 56 -1.41 -6.93 2.95
C THR A 56 -0.22 -6.13 2.43
N THR A 57 0.92 -6.79 2.21
CA THR A 57 2.16 -6.18 1.70
C THR A 57 2.62 -6.86 0.41
N TYR A 58 3.06 -6.03 -0.54
CA TYR A 58 3.64 -6.48 -1.81
C TYR A 58 5.10 -6.02 -1.85
N TYR A 59 6.03 -6.95 -1.67
CA TYR A 59 7.47 -6.66 -1.68
C TYR A 59 7.98 -6.45 -3.09
N LEU A 60 8.73 -5.37 -3.29
CA LEU A 60 9.29 -5.09 -4.60
C LEU A 60 10.47 -6.02 -4.86
N PRO A 61 10.50 -6.73 -6.00
CA PRO A 61 11.68 -7.46 -6.42
C PRO A 61 12.84 -6.49 -6.70
N HIS A 62 14.06 -6.98 -6.55
CA HIS A 62 15.24 -6.28 -7.04
C HIS A 62 15.16 -6.12 -8.57
N GLY A 63 15.52 -4.94 -9.05
CA GLY A 63 15.65 -4.65 -10.48
C GLY A 63 14.92 -3.38 -10.94
N ASN A 64 15.02 -3.12 -12.24
CA ASN A 64 14.61 -1.85 -12.87
C ASN A 64 13.22 -1.96 -13.53
N LYS A 65 12.26 -2.63 -12.89
CA LYS A 65 10.88 -2.61 -13.38
C LYS A 65 10.27 -1.24 -13.08
N SER A 66 9.77 -0.57 -14.12
CA SER A 66 9.03 0.69 -13.97
C SER A 66 7.56 0.46 -13.62
N TYR A 67 6.94 -0.60 -14.15
CA TYR A 67 5.52 -0.87 -13.90
C TYR A 67 5.31 -2.10 -13.02
N PHE A 68 4.47 -1.94 -11.99
CA PHE A 68 3.99 -3.03 -11.14
C PHE A 68 2.47 -3.13 -11.26
N TYR A 69 1.99 -4.35 -11.48
CA TYR A 69 0.56 -4.65 -11.54
C TYR A 69 0.21 -5.40 -10.27
N VAL A 70 -0.56 -4.77 -9.39
CA VAL A 70 -0.87 -5.34 -8.07
C VAL A 70 -2.38 -5.52 -7.98
N PRO A 71 -2.88 -6.76 -7.97
CA PRO A 71 -4.26 -7.05 -7.63
C PRO A 71 -4.54 -6.61 -6.19
N VAL A 72 -5.68 -5.97 -5.96
CA VAL A 72 -6.11 -5.49 -4.65
C VAL A 72 -7.55 -5.94 -4.40
N GLN A 73 -7.78 -6.66 -3.31
CA GLN A 73 -9.10 -7.14 -2.90
C GLN A 73 -9.84 -6.04 -2.13
N LEU A 74 -10.98 -5.58 -2.66
CA LEU A 74 -11.87 -4.68 -1.92
C LEU A 74 -12.63 -5.45 -0.83
N PRO A 75 -13.02 -4.80 0.28
CA PRO A 75 -13.75 -5.48 1.35
C PRO A 75 -15.13 -5.94 0.89
N GLU A 76 -15.55 -7.15 1.26
CA GLU A 76 -16.84 -7.74 0.84
C GLU A 76 -18.06 -6.99 1.39
N ASN A 77 -17.95 -6.47 2.61
CA ASN A 77 -19.06 -5.85 3.34
C ASN A 77 -18.92 -4.32 3.46
N LEU A 78 -18.29 -3.67 2.47
CA LEU A 78 -18.11 -2.23 2.48
C LEU A 78 -18.60 -1.57 1.18
N THR A 79 -19.65 -0.76 1.31
CA THR A 79 -20.13 0.10 0.24
C THR A 79 -19.97 1.56 0.62
N CYS A 80 -19.50 2.40 -0.31
CA CYS A 80 -19.29 3.82 -0.09
C CYS A 80 -19.55 4.63 -1.36
N LYS A 81 -20.21 5.78 -1.21
CA LYS A 81 -20.38 6.74 -2.32
C LYS A 81 -19.09 7.53 -2.59
N HIS A 82 -18.31 7.76 -1.55
CA HIS A 82 -17.05 8.51 -1.60
C HIS A 82 -15.99 7.73 -0.82
N CYS A 83 -15.22 6.90 -1.52
CA CYS A 83 -14.07 6.24 -0.93
C CYS A 83 -12.77 6.88 -1.41
N VAL A 84 -11.78 6.90 -0.53
CA VAL A 84 -10.39 7.18 -0.88
C VAL A 84 -9.60 5.89 -0.75
N LEU A 85 -8.99 5.46 -1.85
CA LEU A 85 -7.98 4.41 -1.86
C LEU A 85 -6.63 5.09 -1.76
N GLN A 86 -5.87 4.79 -0.71
CA GLN A 86 -4.50 5.22 -0.55
C GLN A 86 -3.56 4.11 -1.01
N TRP A 87 -2.58 4.48 -1.83
CA TRP A 87 -1.37 3.68 -2.01
C TRP A 87 -0.29 4.23 -1.07
N LYS A 88 0.33 3.33 -0.31
CA LYS A 88 1.50 3.62 0.52
C LYS A 88 2.69 2.82 -0.01
N TYR A 89 3.84 3.47 -0.13
CA TYR A 89 5.10 2.83 -0.42
C TYR A 89 6.10 3.08 0.70
N HIS A 90 6.43 2.01 1.43
CA HIS A 90 7.50 1.99 2.42
C HIS A 90 8.80 1.53 1.76
N ALA A 91 9.76 2.43 1.62
CA ALA A 91 11.06 2.11 1.06
C ALA A 91 11.85 1.15 1.96
N GLY A 92 12.85 0.48 1.40
CA GLY A 92 13.66 -0.51 2.12
C GLY A 92 15.16 -0.38 1.86
N ASN A 93 15.63 0.78 1.41
CA ASN A 93 17.01 1.01 0.99
C ASN A 93 17.81 1.90 1.97
N THR A 94 17.25 2.34 3.09
CA THR A 94 18.02 3.07 4.12
C THR A 94 18.71 2.08 5.05
N TRP A 95 20.03 2.23 5.18
CA TRP A 95 20.86 1.42 6.09
C TRP A 95 20.59 1.76 7.56
N GLY A 96 20.47 0.74 8.39
CA GLY A 96 20.34 0.89 9.83
C GLY A 96 20.81 -0.34 10.59
N LYS A 97 20.20 -0.58 11.76
CA LYS A 97 20.53 -1.71 12.63
C LYS A 97 19.28 -2.49 12.95
N ASP A 98 19.35 -3.81 12.83
CA ASP A 98 18.26 -4.66 13.32
C ASP A 98 18.17 -4.65 14.86
N LYS A 99 17.18 -5.38 15.39
CA LYS A 99 16.96 -5.57 16.83
C LYS A 99 18.15 -6.15 17.61
N PHE A 100 19.16 -6.71 16.92
CA PHE A 100 20.37 -7.26 17.51
C PHE A 100 21.60 -6.36 17.29
N GLY A 101 21.40 -5.15 16.77
CA GLY A 101 22.46 -4.19 16.50
C GLY A 101 23.28 -4.49 15.23
N ARG A 102 22.89 -5.48 14.43
CA ARG A 102 23.58 -5.83 13.18
C ARG A 102 23.20 -4.84 12.08
N LYS A 103 24.19 -4.35 11.34
CA LYS A 103 23.96 -3.42 10.25
C LYS A 103 23.30 -4.14 9.07
N CYS A 104 22.18 -3.61 8.57
CA CYS A 104 21.50 -4.13 7.39
C CYS A 104 20.76 -3.03 6.61
N LEU A 105 20.56 -3.29 5.32
CA LEU A 105 19.73 -2.48 4.43
C LEU A 105 18.25 -2.64 4.82
N GLY A 106 17.48 -1.54 4.85
CA GLY A 106 16.08 -1.54 5.25
C GLY A 106 15.85 -1.64 6.75
N CYS A 107 16.92 -1.64 7.56
CA CYS A 107 16.85 -1.76 9.02
C CYS A 107 16.99 -0.43 9.76
N ALA A 108 16.87 0.71 9.07
CA ALA A 108 16.86 2.01 9.74
C ALA A 108 15.53 2.20 10.49
N ASP A 109 15.60 2.89 11.63
CA ASP A 109 14.42 3.26 12.44
C ASP A 109 13.41 4.09 11.62
N GLN A 110 13.89 4.78 10.59
CA GLN A 110 13.08 5.53 9.65
C GLN A 110 13.46 5.14 8.22
N GLN A 111 12.46 4.69 7.45
CA GLN A 111 12.55 4.55 6.00
C GLN A 111 11.80 5.71 5.35
N GLU A 112 12.10 5.96 4.08
CA GLU A 112 11.32 6.89 3.26
C GLU A 112 9.93 6.31 3.00
N GLU A 113 8.91 7.18 2.99
CA GLU A 113 7.51 6.80 2.86
C GLU A 113 6.85 7.69 1.81
N PHE A 114 6.16 7.07 0.84
CA PHE A 114 5.40 7.78 -0.17
C PHE A 114 3.92 7.44 -0.08
N TYR A 115 3.07 8.43 -0.37
CA TYR A 115 1.62 8.31 -0.30
C TYR A 115 0.98 8.94 -1.55
N LYS A 116 -0.03 8.27 -2.12
CA LYS A 116 -0.94 8.82 -3.15
C LYS A 116 -2.39 8.49 -2.85
#